data_AF-A0A954NSB2-F1
#
_entry.id   AF-A0A954NSB2-F1
#
_cell.length_a   1.000
_cell.length_b   1.000
_cell.length_c   1.000
_cell.angle_alpha   90.00
_cell.angle_beta   90.00
_cell.angle_gamma   90.00
#
_symmetry.space_group_name_H-M   'P 1'
#
loop_
_entity.id
_entity.type
_entity.pdbx_description
1 polymer ?
#
loop_
_entity_poly.entity_id
_entity_poly.type
_entity_poly.pdbx_seq_one_letter_code
_entity_poly.pdbx_strand_id
1 'polypeptide(L)'
;MRITRTRLCLAGLACAVGLAFVPLNAAEEDGADEELKIVVYPVADLTVRSVASKNGDDPTFDPWLLSTLIKATIEPESWQDGSGRIAIHEKTCSLIVRQTKENHDQVAELFSKLRRTQERELEQPLSRDETSNDMDTLLKGLRSDHPQVK
;
A
#
# COMPACT_ATOMS: atom_id res chain seq x y z
N MET A 1 37.52 40.00 -19.46
CA MET A 1 36.88 40.68 -18.30
C MET A 1 36.87 39.67 -17.15
N ARG A 2 37.71 39.90 -16.13
CA ARG A 2 37.93 39.01 -14.98
C ARG A 2 36.80 39.18 -13.96
N ILE A 3 36.33 38.10 -13.31
CA ILE A 3 36.07 38.02 -11.86
C ILE A 3 36.20 36.55 -11.42
N THR A 4 37.23 36.32 -10.60
CA THR A 4 37.51 35.17 -9.73
C THR A 4 36.63 35.23 -8.48
N ARG A 5 36.11 34.10 -7.98
CA ARG A 5 35.79 33.92 -6.54
C ARG A 5 36.00 32.47 -6.06
N THR A 6 37.18 32.27 -5.48
CA THR A 6 37.60 31.20 -4.58
C THR A 6 37.04 31.44 -3.17
N ARG A 7 36.39 30.45 -2.52
CA ARG A 7 36.35 30.18 -1.05
C ARG A 7 35.88 28.73 -0.87
N LEU A 8 36.71 27.77 -0.46
CA LEU A 8 37.30 27.55 0.87
C LEU A 8 36.22 27.34 1.96
N CYS A 9 35.84 26.08 2.20
CA CYS A 9 35.29 25.64 3.47
C CYS A 9 36.15 24.48 3.98
N LEU A 10 37.01 24.81 4.94
CA LEU A 10 37.78 23.90 5.75
C LEU A 10 37.14 23.95 7.15
N ALA A 11 36.39 22.91 7.51
CA ALA A 11 35.96 22.60 8.87
C ALA A 11 35.75 21.08 8.85
N GLY A 12 36.35 20.26 9.69
CA GLY A 12 37.06 20.50 10.93
C GLY A 12 36.76 19.31 11.83
N LEU A 13 37.82 18.72 12.39
CA LEU A 13 37.81 17.79 13.52
C LEU A 13 37.43 16.32 13.23
N ALA A 14 38.48 15.51 13.03
CA ALA A 14 38.47 14.10 13.39
C ALA A 14 38.62 13.96 14.91
N CYS A 15 37.75 13.18 15.56
CA CYS A 15 38.12 12.35 16.71
C CYS A 15 37.09 11.25 16.94
N ALA A 16 37.61 10.08 17.28
CA ALA A 16 36.97 8.77 17.23
C ALA A 16 35.89 8.56 18.30
N VAL A 17 34.97 7.62 18.05
CA VAL A 17 34.75 6.38 18.80
C VAL A 17 33.45 5.69 18.33
N GLY A 18 33.57 4.45 17.85
CA GLY A 18 32.57 3.40 18.01
C GLY A 18 31.28 3.44 17.18
N LEU A 19 31.31 2.86 15.98
CA LEU A 19 30.53 1.67 15.61
C LEU A 19 30.85 1.27 14.17
N ALA A 20 30.97 -0.03 13.97
CA ALA A 20 31.42 -0.66 12.75
C ALA A 20 30.44 -0.44 11.58
N PHE A 21 31.04 -0.21 10.40
CA PHE A 21 30.52 -0.61 9.09
C PHE A 21 29.16 -0.04 8.68
N VAL A 22 29.12 1.25 8.36
CA VAL A 22 28.22 1.72 7.31
C VAL A 22 28.87 1.29 5.99
N PRO A 23 28.28 0.41 5.17
CA PRO A 23 28.76 0.26 3.81
C PRO A 23 28.61 1.63 3.15
N LEU A 24 29.75 2.17 2.73
CA LEU A 24 29.88 3.21 1.74
C LEU A 24 29.22 2.65 0.47
N ASN A 25 27.89 2.68 0.43
CA ASN A 25 27.16 2.56 -0.82
C ASN A 25 27.49 3.84 -1.55
N ALA A 26 28.54 3.74 -2.38
CA ALA A 26 28.75 4.67 -3.46
C ALA A 26 27.41 4.70 -4.22
N ALA A 27 26.61 5.72 -3.96
CA ALA A 27 25.63 6.17 -4.93
C ALA A 27 26.46 6.61 -6.13
N GLU A 28 26.73 5.65 -7.01
CA GLU A 28 27.06 5.94 -8.38
C GLU A 28 25.86 6.72 -8.91
N GLU A 29 25.99 8.04 -8.91
CA GLU A 29 25.13 8.90 -9.70
C GLU A 29 25.37 8.57 -11.17
N ASP A 30 24.75 7.49 -11.63
CA ASP A 30 24.46 7.31 -13.04
C ASP A 30 23.29 8.23 -13.36
N GLY A 31 23.62 9.48 -13.69
CA GLY A 31 22.71 10.46 -14.28
C GLY A 31 22.29 10.02 -15.68
N ALA A 32 21.75 8.81 -15.81
CA ALA A 32 20.93 8.42 -16.93
C ALA A 32 19.64 9.20 -16.77
N ASP A 33 19.45 10.20 -17.64
CA ASP A 33 18.22 10.98 -17.79
C ASP A 33 17.02 10.09 -17.41
N GLU A 34 16.40 10.35 -16.25
CA GLU A 34 15.39 9.45 -15.70
C GLU A 34 14.19 9.40 -16.66
N GLU A 35 14.20 8.44 -17.58
CA GLU A 35 13.21 8.34 -18.63
C GLU A 35 11.86 8.01 -17.99
N LEU A 36 11.00 9.03 -17.92
CA LEU A 36 9.65 8.89 -17.39
C LEU A 36 8.82 8.07 -18.37
N LYS A 37 8.40 6.88 -17.94
CA LYS A 37 7.57 5.95 -18.71
C LYS A 37 6.12 6.07 -18.28
N ILE A 38 5.22 5.72 -19.19
CA ILE A 38 3.79 5.61 -18.89
C ILE A 38 3.44 4.13 -18.93
N VAL A 39 2.89 3.61 -17.83
CA VAL A 39 2.45 2.22 -17.69
C VAL A 39 1.01 2.17 -17.20
N VAL A 40 0.23 1.26 -17.76
CA VAL A 40 -1.16 1.00 -17.39
C VAL A 40 -1.21 -0.22 -16.49
N TYR A 41 -1.75 -0.06 -15.28
CA TYR A 41 -1.95 -1.13 -14.32
C TYR A 41 -3.44 -1.45 -14.20
N PRO A 42 -3.88 -2.66 -14.60
CA PRO A 42 -5.22 -3.13 -14.26
C PRO A 42 -5.27 -3.37 -12.74
N VAL A 43 -6.27 -2.79 -12.09
CA VAL A 43 -6.47 -2.88 -10.64
C VAL A 43 -7.91 -3.27 -10.27
N ALA A 44 -8.67 -3.77 -11.25
CA ALA A 44 -10.04 -4.24 -11.07
C ALA A 44 -10.17 -5.35 -10.02
N ASP A 45 -9.11 -6.14 -9.86
CA ASP A 45 -9.03 -7.25 -8.91
C ASP A 45 -8.73 -6.79 -7.47
N LEU A 46 -8.18 -5.58 -7.31
CA LEU A 46 -7.85 -5.02 -6.01
C LEU A 46 -9.10 -4.40 -5.39
N THR A 47 -9.87 -5.22 -4.69
CA THR A 47 -11.02 -4.72 -3.90
C THR A 47 -10.51 -4.08 -2.61
N VAL A 48 -11.13 -2.98 -2.19
CA VAL A 48 -10.80 -2.32 -0.93
C VAL A 48 -11.97 -2.48 0.04
N ARG A 49 -11.71 -3.16 1.16
CA ARG A 49 -12.65 -3.19 2.28
C ARG A 49 -12.47 -1.90 3.09
N SER A 50 -13.40 -0.96 2.95
CA SER A 50 -13.43 0.23 3.81
C SER A 50 -13.88 -0.17 5.22
N VAL A 51 -13.03 0.06 6.21
CA VAL A 51 -13.35 -0.17 7.64
C VAL A 51 -14.29 0.90 8.22
N ALA A 52 -14.56 1.96 7.47
CA ALA A 52 -15.39 3.09 7.91
C ALA A 52 -16.87 2.94 7.50
N SER A 53 -17.23 1.97 6.65
CA SER A 53 -18.64 1.76 6.29
C SER A 53 -19.38 1.12 7.47
N LYS A 54 -20.33 1.86 8.05
CA LYS A 54 -21.23 1.36 9.10
C LYS A 54 -22.29 0.40 8.57
N ASN A 55 -22.52 0.41 7.26
CA ASN A 55 -23.27 -0.63 6.56
C ASN A 55 -22.22 -1.61 6.04
N GLY A 56 -22.41 -2.91 6.25
CA GLY A 56 -21.50 -3.95 5.77
C GLY A 56 -21.50 -4.08 4.25
N ASP A 57 -21.13 -3.01 3.55
CA ASP A 57 -21.04 -2.94 2.10
C ASP A 57 -19.94 -3.88 1.61
N ASP A 58 -20.26 -4.54 0.50
CA ASP A 58 -19.39 -5.43 -0.23
C ASP A 58 -18.05 -4.75 -0.54
N PRO A 59 -16.93 -5.50 -0.53
CA PRO A 59 -15.62 -4.96 -0.86
C PRO A 59 -15.69 -4.31 -2.25
N THR A 60 -15.58 -2.98 -2.29
CA THR A 60 -15.79 -2.17 -3.49
C THR A 60 -14.45 -1.67 -4.02
N PHE A 61 -14.36 -1.49 -5.33
CA PHE A 61 -13.21 -0.90 -5.98
C PHE A 61 -13.15 0.62 -5.75
N ASP A 62 -12.10 1.11 -5.09
CA ASP A 62 -11.82 2.53 -4.90
C ASP A 62 -10.45 2.91 -5.52
N PRO A 63 -10.44 3.40 -6.78
CA PRO A 63 -9.20 3.79 -7.45
C PRO A 63 -8.55 5.04 -6.84
N TRP A 64 -9.32 5.91 -6.18
CA TRP A 64 -8.77 7.12 -5.56
C TRP A 64 -7.94 6.78 -4.32
N LEU A 65 -8.45 5.85 -3.51
CA LEU A 65 -7.72 5.33 -2.36
C LEU A 65 -6.41 4.64 -2.77
N LEU A 66 -6.44 3.80 -3.82
CA LEU A 66 -5.23 3.17 -4.36
C LEU A 66 -4.23 4.22 -4.86
N SER A 67 -4.68 5.26 -5.54
CA SER A 67 -3.80 6.35 -5.99
C SER A 67 -3.14 7.09 -4.82
N THR A 68 -3.86 7.24 -3.71
CA THR A 68 -3.36 7.91 -2.50
C THR A 68 -2.33 7.03 -1.80
N LEU A 69 -2.57 5.72 -1.70
CA LEU A 69 -1.64 4.76 -1.13
C LEU A 69 -0.31 4.75 -1.88
N ILE A 70 -0.35 4.72 -3.22
CA ILE A 70 0.85 4.74 -4.07
C ILE A 70 1.68 6.00 -3.78
N LYS A 71 1.06 7.17 -3.81
CA LYS A 71 1.74 8.46 -3.57
C LYS A 71 2.33 8.56 -2.15
N ALA A 72 1.68 7.95 -1.17
CA ALA A 72 2.15 7.97 0.21
C ALA A 72 3.29 6.97 0.48
N THR A 73 3.38 5.90 -0.30
CA THR A 73 4.31 4.79 -0.05
C THR A 73 5.58 4.88 -0.91
N ILE A 74 5.44 5.35 -2.15
CA ILE A 74 6.53 5.37 -3.14
C ILE A 74 6.96 6.80 -3.33
N GLU A 75 8.16 7.13 -2.85
CA GLU A 75 8.85 8.41 -3.03
C GLU A 75 7.90 9.64 -3.08
N PRO A 76 7.32 10.05 -1.94
CA PRO A 76 6.22 11.03 -1.90
C PRO A 76 6.53 12.39 -2.54
N GLU A 77 7.81 12.77 -2.58
CA GLU A 77 8.30 14.01 -3.20
C GLU A 77 8.19 13.96 -4.73
N SER A 78 8.39 12.78 -5.34
CA SER A 78 8.29 12.55 -6.80
C SER A 78 6.93 12.85 -7.40
N TRP A 79 5.87 12.98 -6.59
CA TRP A 79 4.51 13.28 -7.06
C TRP A 79 4.11 14.75 -6.90
N GLN A 80 4.87 15.52 -6.12
CA GLN A 80 4.54 16.91 -5.78
C GLN A 80 5.08 17.89 -6.83
N ASP A 81 6.27 17.63 -7.35
CA ASP A 81 6.94 18.49 -8.33
C ASP A 81 6.47 18.27 -9.79
N GLY A 82 5.53 17.33 -9.98
CA GLY A 82 4.91 17.05 -11.29
C GLY A 82 5.73 16.14 -12.21
N SER A 83 6.89 15.63 -11.75
CA SER A 83 7.62 14.54 -12.42
C SER A 83 6.76 13.27 -12.50
N GLY A 84 6.10 12.93 -11.39
CA GLY A 84 5.13 11.85 -11.29
C GLY A 84 3.68 12.24 -11.58
N ARG A 85 2.94 11.38 -12.28
CA ARG A 85 1.48 11.55 -12.42
C ARG A 85 0.74 10.23 -12.38
N ILE A 86 -0.43 10.22 -11.75
CA ILE A 86 -1.37 9.10 -11.75
C ILE A 86 -2.70 9.60 -12.32
N ALA A 87 -3.24 8.88 -13.30
CA ALA A 87 -4.58 9.09 -13.84
C ALA A 87 -5.41 7.81 -13.68
N ILE A 88 -6.70 7.99 -13.45
CA ILE A 88 -7.65 6.89 -13.24
C ILE A 88 -8.45 6.72 -14.53
N HIS A 89 -8.57 5.48 -15.00
CA HIS A 89 -9.48 5.13 -16.08
C HIS A 89 -10.58 4.20 -15.55
N GLU A 90 -11.72 4.80 -15.21
CA GLU A 90 -12.83 4.13 -14.51
C GLU A 90 -13.43 2.98 -15.32
N LYS A 91 -13.59 3.16 -16.64
CA LYS A 91 -14.23 2.15 -17.50
C LYS A 91 -13.48 0.83 -17.57
N THR A 92 -12.15 0.85 -17.39
CA THR A 92 -11.32 -0.35 -17.42
C THR A 92 -10.75 -0.68 -16.03
N CYS A 93 -11.19 0.03 -14.99
CA CYS A 93 -10.66 -0.08 -13.63
C CYS A 93 -9.12 -0.15 -13.62
N SER A 94 -8.49 0.82 -14.27
CA SER A 94 -7.04 0.85 -14.47
C SER A 94 -6.43 2.17 -13.95
N LEU A 95 -5.20 2.07 -13.45
CA LEU A 95 -4.36 3.21 -13.09
C LEU A 95 -3.29 3.42 -14.15
N ILE A 96 -3.23 4.63 -14.69
CA ILE A 96 -2.21 5.05 -15.66
C ILE A 96 -1.17 5.86 -14.88
N VAL A 97 0.04 5.33 -14.78
CA VAL A 97 1.12 5.93 -13.98
C VAL A 97 2.21 6.41 -14.92
N ARG A 98 2.65 7.66 -14.75
CA ARG A 98 3.84 8.22 -15.37
C ARG A 98 4.92 8.40 -14.31
N GLN A 99 6.00 7.62 -14.37
CA GLN A 99 7.11 7.74 -13.42
C GLN A 99 8.41 7.12 -13.95
N THR A 100 9.50 7.24 -13.18
CA THR A 100 10.79 6.58 -13.44
C THR A 100 10.67 5.06 -13.41
N LYS A 101 11.62 4.36 -14.04
CA LYS A 101 11.64 2.88 -14.07
C LYS A 101 11.67 2.30 -12.65
N GLU A 102 12.49 2.84 -11.77
CA GLU A 102 12.63 2.36 -10.39
C GLU A 102 11.30 2.43 -9.63
N ASN A 103 10.61 3.56 -9.73
CA ASN A 103 9.32 3.74 -9.10
C ASN A 103 8.23 2.84 -9.74
N HIS A 104 8.31 2.55 -11.04
CA HIS A 104 7.43 1.55 -11.66
C HIS A 104 7.65 0.14 -11.12
N ASP A 105 8.89 -0.25 -10.85
CA ASP A 105 9.22 -1.54 -10.24
C ASP A 105 8.65 -1.61 -8.81
N GLN A 106 8.73 -0.53 -8.03
CA GLN A 106 8.10 -0.42 -6.72
C GLN A 106 6.56 -0.47 -6.78
N VAL A 107 5.92 0.20 -7.74
CA VAL A 107 4.46 0.15 -7.95
C VAL A 107 4.01 -1.28 -8.25
N ALA A 108 4.72 -1.98 -9.13
CA ALA A 108 4.42 -3.36 -9.48
C ALA A 108 4.56 -4.30 -8.27
N GLU A 109 5.61 -4.11 -7.46
CA GLU A 109 5.82 -4.88 -6.24
C GLU A 109 4.70 -4.64 -5.21
N LEU A 110 4.29 -3.38 -5.01
CA LEU A 110 3.19 -3.00 -4.12
C LEU A 110 1.89 -3.72 -4.51
N PHE A 111 1.50 -3.67 -5.79
CA PHE A 111 0.30 -4.37 -6.26
C PHE A 111 0.41 -5.88 -6.14
N SER A 112 1.59 -6.46 -6.40
CA SER A 112 1.83 -7.89 -6.20
C SER A 112 1.64 -8.30 -4.73
N LYS A 113 2.13 -7.50 -3.79
CA LYS A 113 1.92 -7.71 -2.35
C LYS A 113 0.44 -7.65 -1.97
N LEU A 114 -0.30 -6.64 -2.47
CA LEU A 114 -1.74 -6.51 -2.20
C LEU A 114 -2.55 -7.72 -2.69
N ARG A 115 -2.25 -8.23 -3.90
CA ARG A 115 -2.91 -9.42 -4.46
C ARG A 115 -2.70 -10.68 -3.62
N ARG A 116 -1.45 -10.93 -3.21
CA ARG A 116 -1.10 -12.08 -2.35
C ARG A 116 -1.80 -12.03 -1.00
N THR A 117 -1.98 -10.84 -0.43
CA THR A 117 -2.69 -10.67 0.83
C THR A 117 -4.19 -10.99 0.66
N GLN A 118 -4.82 -10.49 -0.41
CA GLN A 118 -6.24 -10.76 -0.68
C GLN A 118 -6.51 -12.24 -0.96
N GLU A 119 -5.64 -12.91 -1.72
CA GLU A 119 -5.74 -14.35 -2.00
C GLU A 119 -5.80 -15.17 -0.70
N ARG A 120 -4.94 -14.85 0.28
CA ARG A 120 -4.94 -15.52 1.59
C ARG A 120 -6.21 -15.29 2.40
N GLU A 121 -6.85 -14.13 2.28
CA GLU A 121 -8.11 -13.84 2.97
C GLU A 121 -9.27 -14.63 2.38
N LEU A 122 -9.27 -14.85 1.06
CA LEU A 122 -10.28 -15.64 0.36
C LEU A 122 -10.14 -17.15 0.61
N GLU A 123 -8.92 -17.64 0.85
CA GLU A 123 -8.64 -19.05 1.16
C GLU A 123 -9.07 -19.47 2.58
N GLN A 124 -9.50 -18.55 3.45
CA GLN A 124 -10.00 -18.92 4.77
C GLN A 124 -11.40 -19.55 4.61
N PRO A 125 -11.55 -20.88 4.81
CA PRO A 125 -12.85 -21.52 4.68
C PRO A 125 -13.81 -20.92 5.69
N LEU A 126 -15.06 -20.73 5.25
CA LEU A 126 -16.23 -20.28 6.01
C LEU A 126 -16.50 -21.21 7.22
N SER A 127 -15.65 -21.20 8.25
CA SER A 127 -15.89 -21.92 9.50
C SER A 127 -16.66 -21.07 10.52
N ARG A 128 -17.30 -19.98 10.06
CA ARG A 128 -17.98 -19.01 10.93
C ARG A 128 -19.47 -19.25 11.13
N ASP A 129 -20.06 -20.28 10.51
CA ASP A 129 -21.50 -20.54 10.60
C ASP A 129 -21.93 -21.69 11.53
N GLU A 130 -21.02 -22.52 12.06
CA GLU A 130 -21.47 -23.68 12.87
C GLU A 130 -21.85 -23.36 14.32
N THR A 131 -21.56 -22.17 14.86
CA THR A 131 -21.94 -21.86 16.26
C THR A 131 -23.37 -21.32 16.42
N SER A 132 -24.11 -21.07 15.33
CA SER A 132 -25.47 -20.53 15.43
C SER A 132 -26.55 -21.60 15.70
N ASN A 133 -26.35 -22.85 15.28
CA ASN A 133 -27.35 -23.91 15.49
C ASN A 133 -27.30 -24.54 16.90
N ASP A 134 -26.15 -24.49 17.57
CA ASP A 134 -26.02 -25.03 18.93
C ASP A 134 -26.70 -24.14 19.99
N MET A 135 -26.69 -22.81 19.80
CA MET A 135 -27.35 -21.90 20.74
C MET A 135 -28.89 -21.97 20.70
N ASP A 136 -29.49 -22.23 19.53
CA ASP A 136 -30.93 -22.42 19.41
C ASP A 136 -31.39 -23.73 20.08
N THR A 137 -30.53 -24.76 20.02
CA THR A 137 -30.76 -26.06 20.67
C THR A 137 -30.67 -25.96 22.20
N LEU A 138 -29.72 -25.18 22.72
CA LEU A 138 -29.56 -24.93 24.16
C LEU A 138 -30.72 -24.10 24.75
N LEU A 139 -31.23 -23.12 24.00
CA LEU A 139 -32.36 -22.29 24.45
C LEU A 139 -33.69 -23.05 24.45
N LYS A 140 -33.88 -24.04 23.56
CA LYS A 140 -35.06 -24.92 23.57
C LYS A 140 -35.10 -25.86 24.78
N GLY A 141 -33.93 -26.28 25.29
CA GLY A 141 -33.84 -27.07 26.52
C GLY A 141 -34.27 -26.31 27.77
N LEU A 142 -33.89 -25.03 27.88
CA LEU A 142 -34.19 -24.20 29.06
C LEU A 142 -35.64 -23.75 29.20
N ARG A 143 -36.43 -23.77 28.10
CA ARG A 143 -37.85 -23.38 28.13
C ARG A 143 -38.79 -24.54 28.49
N SER A 144 -38.30 -25.78 28.48
CA SER A 144 -39.13 -26.98 28.68
C SER A 144 -39.30 -27.39 30.14
N ASP A 145 -38.55 -26.79 31.08
CA ASP A 145 -38.61 -27.11 32.52
C ASP A 145 -39.41 -26.06 33.30
N HIS A 146 -40.68 -25.84 32.91
CA HIS A 146 -41.61 -25.07 33.72
C HIS A 146 -42.69 -26.02 34.28
N PRO A 147 -42.61 -26.42 35.56
CA PRO A 147 -43.64 -27.27 36.15
C PRO A 147 -44.96 -26.48 36.19
N GLN A 148 -45.97 -27.02 35.52
CA GLN A 148 -47.35 -26.55 35.60
C GLN A 148 -47.85 -26.78 37.03
N VAL A 149 -47.86 -25.72 37.84
CA VAL A 149 -48.47 -25.73 39.18
C VAL A 149 -49.98 -25.78 38.98
N LYS A 150 -50.57 -26.88 39.39
CA LYS A 150 -52.00 -27.19 39.32
C LYS A 150 -52.76 -26.59 40.49
#